data_AF-D8F1S4-F1
#
_entry.id   AF-D8F1S4-F1
#
_cell.length_a   1.000
_cell.length_b   1.000
_cell.length_c   1.000
_cell.angle_alpha   90.00
_cell.angle_beta   90.00
_cell.angle_gamma   90.00
#
_symmetry.space_group_name_H-M   'P 1'
#
loop_
_entity.id
_entity.type
_entity.pdbx_description
1 polymer ?
#
loop_
_entity_poly.entity_id
_entity_poly.type
_entity_poly.pdbx_seq_one_letter_code
_entity_poly.pdbx_strand_id
1 'polypeptide(L)' 'SRPHHVRFPTDSESVMILVQLVKYPHSSIEELFERVAEQGIRIEPQVIEAFLNHHGLLKKIPDTK' A
#
# COMPACT_ATOMS: atom_id res chain seq x y z
N SER A 1 -11.58 -1.19 22.53
CA SER A 1 -10.21 -1.57 22.15
C SER A 1 -9.49 -0.34 21.62
N ARG A 2 -8.35 0.04 22.19
CA ARG A 2 -7.53 1.14 21.61
C ARG A 2 -7.09 0.69 20.21
N PRO A 3 -7.13 1.53 19.15
CA PRO A 3 -6.51 1.14 17.90
C PRO A 3 -5.04 0.84 18.21
N HIS A 4 -4.59 -0.37 17.87
CA HIS A 4 -3.16 -0.66 17.83
C HIS A 4 -2.55 0.41 16.94
N HIS A 5 -1.55 1.14 17.45
CA HIS A 5 -0.89 2.20 16.71
C HIS A 5 -0.21 1.52 15.51
N VAL A 6 -0.84 1.58 14.33
CA VAL A 6 -0.30 0.99 13.11
C VAL A 6 0.97 1.77 12.80
N ARG A 7 2.11 1.07 12.67
CA ARG A 7 3.37 1.71 12.29
C ARG A 7 3.22 2.31 10.89
N PHE A 8 3.90 3.41 10.64
CA PHE A 8 4.07 3.88 9.27
C PHE A 8 5.18 3.08 8.58
N PRO A 9 5.11 2.84 7.26
CA PRO A 9 6.21 2.23 6.52
C PRO A 9 7.46 3.13 6.57
N THR A 10 8.64 2.52 6.47
CA THR A 10 9.89 3.27 6.22
C THR A 10 9.88 3.89 4.82
N ASP A 11 10.83 4.77 4.52
CA ASP A 11 10.94 5.36 3.17
C ASP A 11 11.10 4.28 2.09
N SER A 12 11.93 3.26 2.32
CA SER A 12 12.12 2.16 1.37
C SER A 12 10.86 1.31 1.19
N GLU A 13 10.13 1.04 2.28
CA GLU A 13 8.86 0.34 2.23
C GLU A 13 7.79 1.15 1.47
N SER A 14 7.74 2.45 1.73
CA SER A 14 6.84 3.40 1.06
C SER A 14 7.10 3.44 -0.44
N VAL A 15 8.37 3.56 -0.85
CA VAL A 15 8.77 3.51 -2.25
C VAL A 15 8.35 2.19 -2.90
N MET A 16 8.54 1.06 -2.22
CA MET A 16 8.16 -0.24 -2.75
C MET A 16 6.64 -0.35 -2.97
N ILE A 17 5.84 0.08 -1.99
CA ILE A 17 4.38 0.13 -2.09
C ILE A 17 3.96 1.00 -3.29
N LEU A 18 4.54 2.20 -3.41
CA LEU A 18 4.22 3.14 -4.49
C LEU A 18 4.63 2.59 -5.86
N VAL A 19 5.79 1.94 -5.98
CA VAL A 19 6.23 1.31 -7.23
C VAL A 19 5.24 0.24 -7.68
N GLN A 20 4.76 -0.60 -6.77
CA GLN A 20 3.75 -1.61 -7.10
C GLN A 20 2.41 -0.98 -7.45
N LEU A 21 1.97 0.04 -6.71
CA LEU A 21 0.73 0.76 -7.00
C LEU A 21 0.77 1.45 -8.37
N VAL A 22 1.88 2.07 -8.75
CA VAL A 22 2.02 2.71 -10.07
C VAL A 22 2.00 1.68 -11.20
N LYS A 23 2.63 0.50 -11.01
CA LYS A 23 2.61 -0.59 -11.99
C LYS A 23 1.23 -1.26 -12.10
N TYR A 24 0.50 -1.33 -10.98
CA TYR A 24 -0.77 -2.02 -10.86
C TYR A 24 -1.79 -1.11 -10.14
N PRO A 25 -2.29 -0.06 -10.80
CA PRO A 25 -3.09 0.99 -10.17
C PRO A 25 -4.46 0.54 -9.65
N HIS A 26 -4.91 -0.65 -10.06
CA HIS A 26 -6.17 -1.23 -9.61
C HIS A 26 -5.99 -2.36 -8.60
N SER A 27 -4.77 -2.61 -8.13
CA SER A 27 -4.53 -3.67 -7.16
C SER A 27 -5.23 -3.41 -5.84
N SER A 28 -5.82 -4.46 -5.27
CA SER A 28 -6.30 -4.44 -3.90
C SER A 28 -5.14 -4.36 -2.90
N ILE A 29 -5.45 -4.10 -1.62
CA ILE A 29 -4.42 -4.07 -0.56
C ILE A 29 -3.73 -5.44 -0.45
N GLU A 30 -4.49 -6.52 -0.58
CA GLU A 30 -3.99 -7.90 -0.53
C GLU A 30 -3.08 -8.20 -1.74
N GLU A 31 -3.46 -7.75 -2.94
CA GLU A 31 -2.62 -7.90 -4.11
C GLU A 31 -1.33 -7.09 -4.00
N LEU A 32 -1.38 -5.88 -3.43
CA LEU A 32 -0.17 -5.10 -3.13
C LEU A 32 0.71 -5.79 -2.09
N PHE A 33 0.12 -6.38 -1.06
CA PHE A 33 0.84 -7.16 -0.06
C PHE A 33 1.62 -8.31 -0.69
N GLU A 34 0.95 -9.15 -1.49
CA GLU A 34 1.60 -10.29 -2.16
C GLU A 34 2.72 -9.82 -3.09
N ARG A 35 2.49 -8.77 -3.87
CA ARG A 35 3.51 -8.21 -4.78
C ARG A 35 4.72 -7.65 -4.07
N VAL A 36 4.53 -6.98 -2.94
CA VAL A 36 5.66 -6.47 -2.14
C VAL A 36 6.41 -7.63 -1.47
N ALA A 37 5.69 -8.68 -1.03
CA ALA A 37 6.29 -9.90 -0.49
C ALA A 37 7.14 -10.65 -1.54
N GLU A 38 6.71 -10.68 -2.81
CA GLU A 38 7.50 -11.20 -3.94
C GLU A 38 8.82 -10.43 -4.16
N GLN A 39 8.90 -9.16 -3.73
CA GLN A 39 10.14 -8.36 -3.75
C GLN A 39 11.02 -8.56 -2.50
N GLY A 40 10.67 -9.52 -1.64
CA GLY A 40 11.43 -9.89 -0.45
C GLY A 40 11.11 -9.06 0.80
N ILE A 41 10.10 -8.18 0.75
CA ILE A 41 9.70 -7.35 1.90
C ILE A 41 8.27 -7.72 2.30
N ARG A 42 8.06 -8.10 3.57
CA ARG A 42 6.71 -8.31 4.10
C ARG A 42 6.25 -7.07 4.84
N ILE A 43 5.22 -6.40 4.31
CA ILE A 43 4.58 -5.24 4.93
C ILE A 43 3.14 -5.62 5.24
N GLU A 44 2.68 -5.49 6.47
CA GLU A 44 1.33 -5.92 6.83
C GLU A 44 0.26 -5.14 6.04
N PRO A 45 -0.84 -5.78 5.59
CA PRO A 45 -1.92 -5.12 4.84
C PRO A 45 -2.43 -3.83 5.50
N GLN A 46 -2.57 -3.84 6.84
CA GLN A 46 -2.99 -2.69 7.64
C GLN A 46 -2.00 -1.51 7.59
N VAL A 47 -0.69 -1.76 7.42
CA VAL A 47 0.33 -0.71 7.23
C VAL A 47 0.22 -0.11 5.83
N ILE A 48 -0.01 -0.96 4.81
CA ILE A 48 -0.24 -0.51 3.42
C ILE A 48 -1.50 0.34 3.34
N GLU A 49 -2.61 -0.14 3.91
CA GLU A 49 -3.89 0.57 3.93
C GLU A 49 -3.78 1.91 4.65
N ALA A 50 -3.16 1.95 5.85
CA ALA A 50 -2.96 3.18 6.59
C ALA A 50 -2.12 4.20 5.81
N PHE A 51 -1.04 3.75 5.18
CA PHE A 51 -0.17 4.58 4.34
C PHE A 51 -0.93 5.17 3.14
N LEU A 52 -1.61 4.32 2.35
CA LEU A 52 -2.34 4.77 1.18
C LEU A 52 -3.52 5.69 1.53
N ASN A 53 -4.22 5.40 2.61
CA ASN A 53 -5.32 6.25 3.09
C ASN A 53 -4.81 7.62 3.55
N HIS A 54 -3.71 7.65 4.31
CA HIS A 54 -3.09 8.90 4.78
C HIS A 54 -2.71 9.84 3.63
N HIS A 55 -2.24 9.27 2.51
CA HIS A 55 -1.87 10.04 1.32
C HIS A 55 -3.02 10.22 0.31
N GLY A 56 -4.22 9.74 0.61
CA GLY A 56 -5.38 9.87 -0.29
C GLY A 56 -5.29 9.04 -1.58
N LEU A 57 -4.44 8.01 -1.59
CA LEU A 57 -4.13 7.17 -2.75
C LEU A 57 -5.10 5.99 -2.94
N LEU A 58 -5.99 5.74 -1.98
CA LEU A 58 -7.06 4.73 -2.11
C LEU A 58 -8.21 5.17 -3.02
N LYS A 59 -8.21 6.42 -3.50
CA LYS A 59 -9.24 6.87 -4.43
C LYS A 59 -9.07 6.12 -5.73
N LYS A 60 -10.13 5.42 -6.15
CA LYS A 60 -10.27 4.88 -7.51
C LYS A 60 -9.91 6.00 -8.49
N ILE A 61 -8.73 5.92 -9.11
CA ILE A 61 -8.43 6.76 -10.27
C ILE A 61 -9.48 6.30 -11.29
N PRO A 62 -10.51 7.10 -11.61
CA PRO A 62 -11.42 6.72 -12.67
C PRO A 62 -10.56 6.65 -13.92
N ASP A 63 -10.68 5.57 -14.69
CA ASP A 63 -10.10 5.52 -16.03
C ASP A 63 -10.50 6.83 -16.73
N THR A 64 -9.51 7.69 -16.94
CA THR A 64 -9.74 8.91 -17.70
C THR A 64 -9.92 8.45 -19.14
N LYS A 65 -11.16 8.54 -19.63
CA LYS A 65 -11.56 8.25 -21.01
C LYS A 65 -10.76 9.05 -22.02
#